data_AF-A0A953WT14-F1
#
_entry.id   AF-A0A953WT14-F1
#
_cell.length_a   1.000
_cell.length_b   1.000
_cell.length_c   1.000
_cell.angle_alpha   90.00
_cell.angle_beta   90.00
_cell.angle_gamma   90.00
#
_symmetry.space_group_name_H-M   'P 1'
#
loop_
_entity.id
_entity.type
_entity.pdbx_description
1 polymer ?
#
loop_
_entity_poly.entity_id
_entity_poly.type
_entity_poly.pdbx_seq_one_letter_code
_entity_poly.pdbx_strand_id
1 'polypeptide(L)'
;DLAAALEASKPKEPVTVVLSRQGWIRGMKGHGLDVGSVKFKDGDELYLIEEMMSTDKLILMSSDGRAFTIGADGLPGGRGHGEPIRLSIQLEDSVDIVAMFRFEPERKRVMASSTGYGFVVEEKELESNRKAGKQAVNTGNGELVCCPEVEGDMIAVVGTNKKMLIFPLSDLPEMARGKGNKLQSYSGKAQLRDLITFDKRDGLIVMTGGRYRAFPEWKGWKGQRAQAGKVVPKGFPRGGTFSG
;
A
#
# COMPACT_ATOMS: atom_id res chain seq x y z
N ASP A 1 -29.09 -8.36 20.37
CA ASP A 1 -29.11 -7.84 19.00
C ASP A 1 -29.02 -9.03 18.04
N LEU A 2 -30.15 -9.37 17.39
CA LEU A 2 -30.27 -10.57 16.56
C LEU A 2 -29.44 -10.47 15.28
N ALA A 3 -29.21 -9.25 14.77
CA ALA A 3 -28.38 -9.00 13.58
C ALA A 3 -26.89 -9.23 13.87
N ALA A 4 -26.41 -8.75 15.03
CA ALA A 4 -25.04 -9.00 15.48
C ALA A 4 -24.78 -10.50 15.75
N ALA A 5 -25.78 -11.23 16.26
CA ALA A 5 -25.68 -12.68 16.46
C ALA A 5 -25.70 -13.47 15.14
N LEU A 6 -26.41 -12.98 14.11
CA LEU A 6 -26.46 -13.60 12.79
C LEU A 6 -25.16 -13.35 11.99
N GLU A 7 -24.60 -12.14 12.07
CA GLU A 7 -23.28 -11.79 11.52
C GLU A 7 -22.17 -12.68 12.10
N ALA A 8 -22.20 -12.94 13.42
CA ALA A 8 -21.27 -13.85 14.09
C ALA A 8 -21.41 -15.34 13.69
N SER A 9 -22.51 -15.71 13.01
CA SER A 9 -22.81 -17.10 12.62
C SER A 9 -22.50 -17.40 11.14
N LYS A 10 -22.02 -16.43 10.34
CA LYS A 10 -21.60 -16.68 8.96
C LYS A 10 -20.36 -17.59 8.94
N PRO A 11 -20.34 -18.67 8.13
CA PRO A 11 -19.15 -19.48 7.95
C PRO A 11 -17.97 -18.64 7.46
N LYS A 12 -16.87 -18.70 8.20
CA LYS A 12 -15.62 -18.00 7.88
C LYS A 12 -14.88 -18.82 6.83
N GLU A 13 -14.97 -18.42 5.58
CA GLU A 13 -14.35 -19.11 4.43
C GLU A 13 -13.10 -18.35 3.96
N PRO A 14 -12.02 -19.05 3.55
CA PRO A 14 -10.86 -18.41 2.95
C PRO A 14 -11.20 -17.83 1.57
N VAL A 15 -10.78 -16.60 1.33
CA VAL A 15 -10.97 -15.86 0.08
C VAL A 15 -9.65 -15.20 -0.31
N THR A 16 -9.26 -15.36 -1.58
CA THR A 16 -8.19 -14.56 -2.20
C THR A 16 -8.82 -13.51 -3.10
N VAL A 17 -8.60 -12.25 -2.76
CA VAL A 17 -9.03 -11.10 -3.55
C VAL A 17 -8.00 -10.81 -4.62
N VAL A 18 -8.45 -10.68 -5.87
CA VAL A 18 -7.62 -10.35 -7.02
C VAL A 18 -8.11 -9.04 -7.61
N LEU A 19 -7.21 -8.08 -7.79
CA LEU A 19 -7.43 -6.82 -8.50
C LEU A 19 -6.49 -6.75 -9.71
N SER A 20 -7.04 -6.42 -10.87
CA SER A 20 -6.28 -6.27 -12.11
C SER A 20 -5.79 -4.83 -12.36
N ARG A 21 -4.88 -4.65 -13.33
CA ARG A 21 -4.38 -3.32 -13.75
C ARG A 21 -5.48 -2.44 -14.31
N GLN A 22 -6.48 -3.03 -14.97
CA GLN A 22 -7.65 -2.30 -15.48
C GLN A 22 -8.76 -2.14 -14.43
N GLY A 23 -8.51 -2.45 -13.16
CA GLY A 23 -9.44 -2.20 -12.06
C GLY A 23 -10.59 -3.22 -11.97
N TRP A 24 -10.39 -4.45 -12.44
CA TRP A 24 -11.35 -5.55 -12.24
C TRP A 24 -11.04 -6.28 -10.95
N ILE A 25 -12.03 -6.41 -10.07
CA ILE A 25 -11.90 -7.08 -8.76
C ILE A 25 -12.73 -8.36 -8.71
N ARG A 26 -12.24 -9.39 -8.00
CA ARG A 26 -13.00 -10.59 -7.62
C ARG A 26 -12.48 -11.25 -6.36
N GLY A 27 -13.38 -11.92 -5.63
CA GLY A 27 -13.06 -12.83 -4.53
C GLY A 27 -13.10 -14.28 -5.01
N MET A 28 -11.94 -14.95 -4.99
CA MET A 28 -11.79 -16.36 -5.34
C MET A 28 -11.75 -17.21 -4.07
N LYS A 29 -12.35 -18.41 -4.09
CA LYS A 29 -12.39 -19.30 -2.92
C LYS A 29 -11.00 -19.92 -2.67
N GLY A 30 -10.63 -20.01 -1.40
CA GLY A 30 -9.36 -20.60 -0.96
C GLY A 30 -8.25 -19.56 -0.81
N HIS A 31 -7.13 -20.01 -0.24
CA HIS A 31 -5.84 -19.32 -0.21
C HIS A 31 -4.83 -20.15 -1.02
N GLY A 32 -3.63 -19.60 -1.26
CA GLY A 32 -2.56 -20.26 -2.00
C GLY A 32 -2.85 -20.41 -3.49
N LEU A 33 -3.57 -19.45 -4.09
CA LEU A 33 -3.84 -19.49 -5.52
C LEU A 33 -2.54 -19.43 -6.32
N ASP A 34 -2.43 -20.28 -7.34
CA ASP A 34 -1.41 -20.12 -8.37
C ASP A 34 -1.73 -18.88 -9.19
N VAL A 35 -1.00 -17.80 -8.92
CA VAL A 35 -1.13 -16.50 -9.59
C VAL A 35 -1.01 -16.63 -11.11
N GLY A 36 -0.21 -17.56 -11.61
CA GLY A 36 -0.03 -17.78 -13.06
C GLY A 36 -1.27 -18.37 -13.75
N SER A 37 -2.15 -19.02 -12.97
CA SER A 37 -3.39 -19.63 -13.48
C SER A 37 -4.57 -18.62 -13.57
N VAL A 38 -4.40 -17.42 -13.01
CA VAL A 38 -5.43 -16.40 -12.90
C VAL A 38 -5.68 -15.75 -14.28
N LYS A 39 -6.89 -15.94 -14.83
CA LYS A 39 -7.25 -15.40 -16.15
C LYS A 39 -7.79 -13.97 -16.07
N PHE A 40 -7.27 -13.10 -16.92
CA PHE A 40 -7.66 -11.69 -17.07
C PHE A 40 -8.26 -11.43 -18.47
N LYS A 41 -8.78 -10.23 -18.68
CA LYS A 41 -9.21 -9.77 -20.01
C LYS A 41 -7.99 -9.51 -20.89
N ASP A 42 -8.21 -9.44 -22.20
CA ASP A 42 -7.15 -9.13 -23.15
C ASP A 42 -6.48 -7.79 -22.82
N GLY A 43 -5.15 -7.80 -22.69
CA GLY A 43 -4.36 -6.62 -22.32
C GLY A 43 -4.48 -6.21 -20.84
N ASP A 44 -5.04 -7.05 -19.99
CA ASP A 44 -5.12 -6.86 -18.54
C ASP A 44 -4.25 -7.90 -17.83
N GLU A 45 -3.80 -7.58 -16.62
CA GLU A 45 -2.89 -8.42 -15.85
C GLU A 45 -3.12 -8.23 -14.35
N LEU A 46 -2.53 -9.11 -13.54
CA LEU A 46 -2.55 -8.97 -12.10
C LEU A 46 -1.94 -7.63 -11.69
N TYR A 47 -2.63 -6.93 -10.78
CA TYR A 47 -2.07 -5.78 -10.12
C TYR A 47 -1.85 -6.03 -8.62
N LEU A 48 -2.91 -6.35 -7.88
CA LEU A 48 -2.84 -6.58 -6.44
C LEU A 48 -3.58 -7.89 -6.09
N ILE A 49 -3.09 -8.56 -5.06
CA ILE A 49 -3.67 -9.79 -4.51
C ILE A 49 -3.62 -9.72 -2.99
N GLU A 50 -4.69 -10.16 -2.33
CA GLU A 50 -4.75 -10.20 -0.87
C GLU A 50 -5.51 -11.44 -0.42
N GLU A 51 -4.98 -12.14 0.59
CA GLU A 51 -5.65 -13.28 1.21
C GLU A 51 -6.31 -12.86 2.50
N MET A 52 -7.60 -13.18 2.62
CA MET A 52 -8.42 -12.81 3.77
C MET A 52 -9.52 -13.83 3.98
N MET A 53 -10.33 -13.63 5.01
CA MET A 53 -11.49 -14.46 5.27
C MET A 53 -12.77 -13.73 4.84
N SER A 54 -13.83 -14.47 4.54
CA SER A 54 -15.12 -13.92 4.09
C SER A 54 -15.74 -12.90 5.06
N THR A 55 -15.36 -12.96 6.34
CA THR A 55 -15.79 -12.03 7.40
C THR A 55 -14.94 -10.78 7.52
N ASP A 56 -13.79 -10.74 6.83
CA ASP A 56 -12.82 -9.66 6.97
C ASP A 56 -13.21 -8.47 6.07
N LYS A 57 -12.66 -7.30 6.38
CA LYS A 57 -12.80 -6.09 5.56
C LYS A 57 -11.54 -5.87 4.73
N LEU A 58 -11.70 -5.31 3.55
CA LEU A 58 -10.66 -4.94 2.63
C LEU A 58 -10.56 -3.41 2.58
N ILE A 59 -9.37 -2.87 2.69
CA ILE A 59 -9.09 -1.45 2.44
C ILE A 59 -8.48 -1.29 1.05
N LEU A 60 -8.99 -0.34 0.28
CA LEU A 60 -8.41 0.14 -0.96
C LEU A 60 -7.97 1.59 -0.78
N MET A 61 -6.74 1.90 -1.16
CA MET A 61 -6.21 3.27 -1.15
C MET A 61 -6.11 3.79 -2.58
N SER A 62 -6.63 4.98 -2.83
CA SER A 62 -6.54 5.63 -4.14
C SER A 62 -5.39 6.65 -4.24
N SER A 63 -4.99 6.97 -5.48
CA SER A 63 -3.92 7.92 -5.77
C SER A 63 -4.24 9.35 -5.30
N ASP A 64 -5.52 9.72 -5.19
CA ASP A 64 -5.96 10.99 -4.61
C ASP A 64 -6.01 10.99 -3.06
N GLY A 65 -5.60 9.89 -2.42
CA GLY A 65 -5.48 9.78 -0.97
C GLY A 65 -6.76 9.40 -0.22
N ARG A 66 -7.78 8.88 -0.92
CA ARG A 66 -8.98 8.32 -0.28
C ARG A 66 -8.78 6.85 0.10
N ALA A 67 -9.40 6.47 1.21
CA ALA A 67 -9.52 5.10 1.68
C ALA A 67 -10.97 4.62 1.47
N PHE A 68 -11.13 3.42 0.94
CA PHE A 68 -12.42 2.75 0.76
C PHE A 68 -12.43 1.43 1.51
N THR A 69 -13.59 1.04 2.03
CA THR A 69 -13.77 -0.23 2.74
C THR A 69 -14.80 -1.08 2.03
N ILE A 70 -14.46 -2.34 1.79
CA ILE A 70 -15.36 -3.36 1.19
C ILE A 70 -15.31 -4.61 2.08
N GLY A 71 -16.46 -5.18 2.42
CA GLY A 71 -16.50 -6.49 3.08
C GLY A 71 -16.17 -7.60 2.07
N ALA A 72 -15.41 -8.61 2.47
CA ALA A 72 -15.08 -9.72 1.57
C ALA A 72 -16.32 -10.46 1.05
N ASP A 73 -17.39 -10.51 1.84
CA ASP A 73 -18.69 -11.07 1.46
C ASP A 73 -19.43 -10.24 0.40
N GLY A 74 -19.06 -8.98 0.21
CA GLY A 74 -19.58 -8.08 -0.81
C GLY A 74 -18.81 -8.11 -2.14
N LEU A 75 -17.73 -8.89 -2.25
CA LEU A 75 -16.95 -8.99 -3.48
C LEU A 75 -17.64 -9.87 -4.52
N PRO A 76 -17.50 -9.58 -5.82
CA PRO A 76 -18.01 -10.45 -6.87
C PRO A 76 -17.27 -11.79 -6.82
N GLY A 77 -18.02 -12.88 -6.93
CA GLY A 77 -17.46 -14.23 -6.85
C GLY A 77 -16.47 -14.54 -7.98
N GLY A 78 -15.60 -15.53 -7.76
CA GLY A 78 -14.46 -15.84 -8.65
C GLY A 78 -14.77 -16.38 -10.05
N ARG A 79 -16.02 -16.38 -10.52
CA ARG A 79 -16.37 -16.78 -11.90
C ARG A 79 -16.10 -15.62 -12.88
N GLY A 80 -15.65 -15.94 -14.09
CA GLY A 80 -15.35 -14.92 -15.10
C GLY A 80 -14.17 -14.04 -14.68
N HIS A 81 -14.12 -12.79 -15.13
CA HIS A 81 -13.02 -11.86 -14.85
C HIS A 81 -13.24 -10.94 -13.64
N GLY A 82 -14.34 -11.11 -12.90
CA GLY A 82 -14.75 -10.18 -11.84
C GLY A 82 -15.63 -9.05 -12.35
N GLU A 83 -15.62 -7.92 -11.64
CA GLU A 83 -16.36 -6.70 -12.01
C GLU A 83 -15.48 -5.45 -11.88
N PRO A 84 -15.78 -4.35 -12.59
CA PRO A 84 -15.09 -3.08 -12.38
C PRO A 84 -15.26 -2.59 -10.95
N ILE A 85 -14.15 -2.30 -10.25
CA ILE A 85 -14.16 -1.84 -8.85
C ILE A 85 -15.02 -0.58 -8.64
N ARG A 86 -15.14 0.24 -9.69
CA ARG A 86 -15.95 1.47 -9.73
C ARG A 86 -17.46 1.24 -9.56
N LEU A 87 -17.94 -0.01 -9.64
CA LEU A 87 -19.33 -0.35 -9.28
C LEU A 87 -19.54 -0.36 -7.76
N SER A 88 -18.51 -0.76 -7.02
CA SER A 88 -18.53 -0.85 -5.56
C SER A 88 -18.17 0.49 -4.89
N ILE A 89 -17.26 1.26 -5.50
CA ILE A 89 -16.74 2.54 -4.97
C ILE A 89 -16.88 3.70 -5.97
N GLN A 90 -17.04 4.92 -5.47
CA GLN A 90 -17.05 6.14 -6.30
C GLN A 90 -15.62 6.64 -6.48
N LEU A 91 -15.04 6.31 -7.62
CA LEU A 91 -13.69 6.70 -8.00
C LEU A 91 -13.75 7.43 -9.35
N GLU A 92 -13.00 8.51 -9.51
CA GLU A 92 -12.91 9.27 -10.76
C GLU A 92 -11.96 8.57 -11.75
N ASP A 93 -12.19 8.69 -13.06
CA ASP A 93 -11.44 7.94 -14.07
C ASP A 93 -9.93 8.20 -14.05
N SER A 94 -9.52 9.42 -13.66
CA SER A 94 -8.11 9.81 -13.51
C SER A 94 -7.47 9.37 -12.18
N VAL A 95 -8.23 8.70 -11.31
CA VAL A 95 -7.76 8.24 -10.00
C VAL A 95 -7.58 6.73 -10.02
N ASP A 96 -6.39 6.30 -9.64
CA ASP A 96 -5.97 4.90 -9.60
C ASP A 96 -6.08 4.33 -8.20
N ILE A 97 -6.12 2.99 -8.10
CA ILE A 97 -5.87 2.29 -6.84
C ILE A 97 -4.36 2.11 -6.67
N VAL A 98 -3.85 2.41 -5.49
CA VAL A 98 -2.42 2.35 -5.14
C VAL A 98 -2.13 1.15 -4.25
N ALA A 99 -3.06 0.77 -3.39
CA ALA A 99 -2.89 -0.36 -2.48
C ALA A 99 -4.23 -1.03 -2.13
N MET A 100 -4.13 -2.30 -1.75
CA MET A 100 -5.20 -3.17 -1.34
C MET A 100 -4.69 -4.05 -0.22
N PHE A 101 -5.36 -4.08 0.93
CA PHE A 101 -4.94 -4.89 2.07
C PHE A 101 -6.11 -5.25 2.98
N ARG A 102 -6.04 -6.40 3.65
CA ARG A 102 -6.99 -6.84 4.66
C ARG A 102 -6.95 -5.87 5.84
N PHE A 103 -8.07 -5.32 6.26
CA PHE A 103 -8.16 -4.39 7.38
C PHE A 103 -7.76 -5.06 8.70
N GLU A 104 -6.80 -4.47 9.41
CA GLU A 104 -6.45 -4.84 10.79
C GLU A 104 -6.37 -3.59 11.67
N PRO A 105 -7.34 -3.32 12.56
CA PRO A 105 -7.51 -2.02 13.22
C PRO A 105 -6.27 -1.45 13.91
N GLU A 106 -5.49 -2.31 14.57
CA GLU A 106 -4.31 -1.94 15.37
C GLU A 106 -3.03 -1.87 14.53
N ARG A 107 -3.06 -2.37 13.29
CA ARG A 107 -1.90 -2.36 12.41
C ARG A 107 -1.61 -0.95 11.93
N LYS A 108 -0.33 -0.61 11.86
CA LYS A 108 0.13 0.71 11.44
C LYS A 108 0.69 0.66 10.02
N ARG A 109 0.48 1.73 9.28
CA ARG A 109 1.01 1.95 7.93
C ARG A 109 1.66 3.31 7.82
N VAL A 110 2.62 3.46 6.92
CA VAL A 110 3.16 4.77 6.54
C VAL A 110 2.46 5.26 5.29
N MET A 111 1.69 6.35 5.35
CA MET A 111 1.12 6.99 4.18
C MET A 111 2.12 7.95 3.56
N ALA A 112 2.40 7.85 2.25
CA ALA A 112 3.37 8.73 1.61
C ALA A 112 2.94 9.19 0.21
N SER A 113 3.04 10.50 -0.02
CA SER A 113 2.74 11.13 -1.31
C SER A 113 3.98 11.41 -2.13
N SER A 114 3.83 11.50 -3.46
CA SER A 114 4.89 11.85 -4.41
C SER A 114 5.57 13.19 -4.09
N THR A 115 4.88 14.09 -3.39
CA THR A 115 5.43 15.37 -2.93
C THR A 115 6.47 15.24 -1.81
N GLY A 116 6.71 14.03 -1.29
CA GLY A 116 7.70 13.77 -0.24
C GLY A 116 7.18 14.01 1.18
N TYR A 117 5.87 13.99 1.38
CA TYR A 117 5.24 14.10 2.68
C TYR A 117 4.54 12.80 3.05
N GLY A 118 4.58 12.45 4.33
CA GLY A 118 3.93 11.27 4.86
C GLY A 118 3.78 11.27 6.38
N PHE A 119 3.10 10.26 6.89
CA PHE A 119 2.82 10.08 8.32
C PHE A 119 2.50 8.61 8.62
N VAL A 120 2.62 8.21 9.88
CA VAL A 120 2.16 6.89 10.33
C VAL A 120 0.67 6.97 10.67
N VAL A 121 -0.11 5.96 10.29
CA VAL A 121 -1.54 5.88 10.57
C VAL A 121 -1.90 4.49 11.07
N GLU A 122 -2.80 4.41 12.06
CA GLU A 122 -3.45 3.16 12.44
C GLU A 122 -4.57 2.86 11.45
N GLU A 123 -4.68 1.62 10.98
CA GLU A 123 -5.63 1.27 9.94
C GLU A 123 -7.08 1.54 10.31
N LYS A 124 -7.45 1.50 11.60
CA LYS A 124 -8.78 1.91 12.07
C LYS A 124 -9.20 3.30 11.59
N GLU A 125 -8.23 4.18 11.35
CA GLU A 125 -8.48 5.53 10.83
C GLU A 125 -8.77 5.55 9.31
N LEU A 126 -8.61 4.43 8.61
CA LEU A 126 -8.87 4.29 7.17
C LEU A 126 -10.26 3.76 6.88
N GLU A 127 -10.92 3.17 7.87
CA GLU A 127 -12.25 2.59 7.69
C GLU A 127 -13.28 3.66 7.28
N SER A 128 -14.10 3.33 6.28
CA SER A 128 -15.14 4.19 5.74
C SER A 128 -16.40 3.38 5.43
N ASN A 129 -17.56 3.91 5.80
CA ASN A 129 -18.87 3.35 5.45
C ASN A 129 -19.51 3.99 4.20
N ARG A 130 -18.78 4.88 3.51
CA ARG A 130 -19.29 5.63 2.34
C ARG A 130 -18.68 5.09 1.06
N LYS A 131 -19.50 4.93 0.00
CA LYS A 131 -19.00 4.62 -1.36
C LYS A 131 -18.00 5.66 -1.89
N ALA A 132 -18.12 6.92 -1.46
CA ALA A 132 -17.18 8.00 -1.77
C ALA A 132 -15.80 7.86 -1.08
N GLY A 133 -15.66 6.93 -0.13
CA GLY A 133 -14.46 6.78 0.67
C GLY A 133 -14.30 7.85 1.75
N LYS A 134 -13.16 7.80 2.44
CA LYS A 134 -12.70 8.78 3.44
C LYS A 134 -11.42 9.42 2.94
N GLN A 135 -11.33 10.75 2.94
CA GLN A 135 -10.08 11.44 2.66
C GLN A 135 -9.09 11.21 3.82
N ALA A 136 -8.13 10.31 3.60
CA ALA A 136 -7.10 9.98 4.59
C ALA A 136 -5.83 10.81 4.36
N VAL A 137 -5.42 10.99 3.11
CA VAL A 137 -4.17 11.67 2.75
C VAL A 137 -4.47 12.91 1.92
N ASN A 138 -3.94 14.07 2.30
CA ASN A 138 -3.93 15.24 1.44
C ASN A 138 -2.65 15.22 0.59
N THR A 139 -2.79 14.84 -0.68
CA THR A 139 -1.66 14.69 -1.60
C THR A 139 -1.19 16.02 -2.19
N GLY A 140 -1.92 17.12 -1.97
CA GLY A 140 -1.66 18.42 -2.57
C GLY A 140 -1.72 18.33 -4.09
N ASN A 141 -0.64 18.73 -4.76
CA ASN A 141 -0.51 18.65 -6.23
C ASN A 141 0.16 17.33 -6.69
N GLY A 142 0.25 16.34 -5.80
CA GLY A 142 0.79 15.03 -6.12
C GLY A 142 -0.24 13.94 -5.86
N GLU A 143 0.26 12.72 -5.70
CA GLU A 143 -0.55 11.52 -5.53
C GLU A 143 0.01 10.69 -4.38
N LEU A 144 -0.81 9.85 -3.78
CA LEU A 144 -0.35 8.78 -2.89
C LEU A 144 0.47 7.80 -3.73
N VAL A 145 1.69 7.50 -3.30
CA VAL A 145 2.59 6.60 -4.06
C VAL A 145 2.72 5.23 -3.41
N CYS A 146 2.61 5.14 -2.09
CA CYS A 146 2.68 3.89 -1.36
C CYS A 146 2.14 4.04 0.07
N CYS A 147 1.73 2.90 0.64
CA CYS A 147 1.31 2.80 2.04
C CYS A 147 1.72 1.48 2.71
N PRO A 148 3.04 1.21 2.82
CA PRO A 148 3.50 -0.05 3.40
C PRO A 148 3.10 -0.18 4.86
N GLU A 149 3.01 -1.43 5.30
CA GLU A 149 2.93 -1.78 6.71
C GLU A 149 4.18 -1.26 7.46
N VAL A 150 3.99 -0.95 8.74
CA VAL A 150 5.09 -0.64 9.64
C VAL A 150 5.70 -1.93 10.16
N GLU A 151 6.89 -2.25 9.66
CA GLU A 151 7.73 -3.36 10.08
C GLU A 151 9.03 -2.78 10.67
N GLY A 152 9.24 -2.94 11.98
CA GLY A 152 10.46 -2.50 12.65
C GLY A 152 10.53 -1.00 12.96
N ASP A 153 11.76 -0.48 13.09
CA ASP A 153 12.06 0.81 13.73
C ASP A 153 12.77 1.83 12.81
N MET A 154 12.99 1.47 11.54
CA MET A 154 13.63 2.31 10.55
C MET A 154 12.72 2.51 9.33
N ILE A 155 12.92 3.63 8.65
CA ILE A 155 12.25 3.98 7.39
C ILE A 155 13.31 4.34 6.35
N ALA A 156 13.23 3.72 5.18
CA ALA A 156 14.02 4.04 4.00
C ALA A 156 13.12 4.63 2.92
N VAL A 157 13.48 5.80 2.42
CA VAL A 157 12.78 6.48 1.32
C VAL A 157 13.71 6.67 0.14
N VAL A 158 13.17 6.59 -1.08
CA VAL A 158 13.93 6.82 -2.31
C VAL A 158 13.17 7.76 -3.24
N GLY A 159 13.90 8.73 -3.81
CA GLY A 159 13.37 9.68 -4.77
C GLY A 159 13.55 9.24 -6.22
N THR A 160 12.79 9.86 -7.14
CA THR A 160 12.95 9.69 -8.59
C THR A 160 14.34 10.09 -9.11
N ASN A 161 15.08 10.89 -8.34
CA ASN A 161 16.48 11.25 -8.56
C ASN A 161 17.50 10.20 -8.06
N LYS A 162 17.04 9.02 -7.66
CA LYS A 162 17.86 7.92 -7.12
C LYS A 162 18.66 8.31 -5.88
N LYS A 163 18.12 9.19 -5.05
CA LYS A 163 18.66 9.46 -3.71
C LYS A 163 17.83 8.74 -2.66
N MET A 164 18.51 8.02 -1.78
CA MET A 164 17.95 7.34 -0.62
C MET A 164 18.28 8.10 0.66
N LEU A 165 17.32 8.14 1.59
CA LEU A 165 17.50 8.60 2.96
C LEU A 165 16.91 7.54 3.90
N ILE A 166 17.65 7.22 4.96
CA ILE A 166 17.19 6.31 6.02
C ILE A 166 17.16 7.09 7.35
N PHE A 167 16.07 6.97 8.11
CA PHE A 167 15.94 7.61 9.43
C PHE A 167 15.09 6.75 10.38
N PRO A 168 15.14 6.96 11.71
CA PRO A 168 14.29 6.24 12.65
C PRO A 168 12.81 6.51 12.41
N LEU A 169 11.97 5.47 12.49
CA LEU A 169 10.52 5.63 12.32
C LEU A 169 9.92 6.59 13.36
N SER A 170 10.50 6.64 14.57
CA SER A 170 10.10 7.54 15.66
C SER A 170 10.15 9.04 15.29
N ASP A 171 10.90 9.40 14.24
CA ASP A 171 10.97 10.78 13.78
C ASP A 171 9.73 11.18 12.94
N LEU A 172 8.92 10.21 12.51
CA LEU A 172 7.72 10.40 11.70
C LEU A 172 6.46 10.40 12.57
N PRO A 173 5.67 11.49 12.60
CA PRO A 173 4.49 11.55 13.46
C PRO A 173 3.36 10.60 13.05
N GLU A 174 2.63 10.13 14.06
CA GLU A 174 1.36 9.43 13.91
C GLU A 174 0.21 10.43 13.73
N MET A 175 -0.66 10.19 12.73
CA MET A 175 -1.79 11.06 12.43
C MET A 175 -2.98 10.23 11.91
N ALA A 176 -4.20 10.66 12.20
CA ALA A 176 -5.41 10.02 11.69
C ALA A 176 -5.68 10.34 10.20
N ARG A 177 -5.29 11.53 9.75
CA ARG A 177 -5.37 11.98 8.36
C ARG A 177 -4.54 13.24 8.14
N GLY A 178 -4.25 13.57 6.89
CA GLY A 178 -3.69 14.87 6.51
C GLY A 178 -2.59 14.77 5.46
N LYS A 179 -1.80 15.84 5.31
CA LYS A 179 -0.65 15.86 4.39
C LYS A 179 0.55 15.10 4.95
N GLY A 180 0.67 15.04 6.27
CA GLY A 180 1.86 14.52 6.94
C GLY A 180 3.03 15.49 6.92
N ASN A 181 4.20 14.96 7.28
CA ASN A 181 5.45 15.67 7.41
C ASN A 181 6.45 15.26 6.34
N LYS A 182 7.38 16.17 6.04
CA LYS A 182 8.40 15.92 5.01
C LYS A 182 9.26 14.70 5.39
N LEU A 183 9.34 13.76 4.46
CA LEU A 183 10.14 12.54 4.51
C LEU A 183 11.56 12.81 3.98
N GLN A 184 11.66 13.35 2.76
CA GLN A 184 12.90 13.66 2.06
C GLN A 184 12.74 15.00 1.32
N SER A 185 13.81 15.79 1.26
CA SER A 185 13.82 17.02 0.45
C SER A 185 14.24 16.74 -0.99
N TYR A 186 13.50 17.32 -1.93
CA TYR A 186 13.76 17.18 -3.36
C TYR A 186 14.15 18.53 -3.98
N SER A 187 14.90 18.46 -5.08
CA SER A 187 15.28 19.62 -5.89
C SER A 187 14.77 19.43 -7.32
N GLY A 188 14.38 20.52 -7.98
CA GLY A 188 13.83 20.47 -9.33
C GLY A 188 12.52 19.67 -9.38
N LYS A 189 12.41 18.76 -10.35
CA LYS A 189 11.21 17.91 -10.55
C LYS A 189 11.28 16.56 -9.83
N ALA A 190 12.26 16.37 -8.94
CA ALA A 190 12.37 15.12 -8.19
C ALA A 190 11.22 14.98 -7.19
N GLN A 191 10.78 13.74 -6.99
CA GLN A 191 9.63 13.38 -6.17
C GLN A 191 9.93 12.09 -5.41
N LEU A 192 9.10 11.76 -4.41
CA LEU A 192 9.16 10.45 -3.77
C LEU A 192 8.78 9.38 -4.80
N ARG A 193 9.61 8.34 -4.89
CA ARG A 193 9.36 7.18 -5.73
C ARG A 193 8.77 6.04 -4.91
N ASP A 194 9.40 5.72 -3.78
CA ASP A 194 9.03 4.57 -2.97
C ASP A 194 9.59 4.66 -1.54
N LEU A 195 9.12 3.77 -0.68
CA LEU A 195 9.36 3.75 0.76
C LEU A 195 9.22 2.31 1.29
N ILE A 196 10.05 1.94 2.25
CA ILE A 196 9.90 0.72 3.04
C ILE A 196 10.22 1.00 4.51
N THR A 197 9.63 0.22 5.42
CA THR A 197 10.00 0.17 6.84
C THR A 197 10.75 -1.14 7.11
N PHE A 198 11.70 -1.13 8.03
CA PHE A 198 12.44 -2.34 8.39
C PHE A 198 12.98 -2.28 9.82
N ASP A 199 13.29 -3.44 10.41
CA ASP A 199 13.99 -3.53 11.68
C ASP A 199 15.50 -3.34 11.47
N LYS A 200 16.13 -2.42 12.21
CA LYS A 200 17.57 -2.18 12.11
C LYS A 200 18.43 -3.42 12.38
N ARG A 201 17.91 -4.43 13.09
CA ARG A 201 18.58 -5.71 13.39
C ARG A 201 18.70 -6.58 12.15
N ASP A 202 17.66 -6.60 11.31
CA ASP A 202 17.63 -7.37 10.06
C ASP A 202 18.35 -6.61 8.93
N GLY A 203 18.33 -5.28 9.00
CA GLY A 203 18.95 -4.40 8.02
C GLY A 203 18.09 -4.22 6.78
N LEU A 204 18.59 -3.45 5.81
CA LEU A 204 17.84 -3.15 4.60
C LEU A 204 17.91 -4.35 3.63
N ILE A 205 16.77 -4.97 3.37
CA ILE A 205 16.61 -6.04 2.39
C ILE A 205 15.68 -5.53 1.28
N VAL A 206 16.10 -5.69 0.03
CA VAL A 206 15.41 -5.14 -1.14
C VAL A 206 15.26 -6.22 -2.20
N MET A 207 14.12 -6.26 -2.89
CA MET A 207 13.93 -7.13 -4.03
C MET A 207 14.65 -6.54 -5.25
N THR A 208 15.63 -7.26 -5.81
CA THR A 208 16.37 -6.85 -7.02
C THR A 208 16.37 -7.99 -8.03
N GLY A 209 15.73 -7.80 -9.19
CA GLY A 209 15.72 -8.79 -10.26
C GLY A 209 15.10 -10.13 -9.85
N GLY A 210 14.02 -10.08 -9.06
CA GLY A 210 13.30 -11.26 -8.57
C GLY A 210 13.97 -12.00 -7.42
N ARG A 211 15.00 -11.42 -6.78
CA ARG A 211 15.64 -11.99 -5.58
C ARG A 211 15.81 -10.94 -4.49
N TYR A 212 15.62 -11.34 -3.24
CA TYR A 212 15.95 -10.50 -2.10
C TYR A 212 17.47 -10.33 -1.96
N ARG A 213 17.90 -9.08 -1.76
CA ARG A 213 19.28 -8.69 -1.57
C ARG A 213 19.41 -7.83 -0.31
N ALA A 214 20.31 -8.23 0.58
CA ALA A 214 20.67 -7.44 1.75
C ALA A 214 21.67 -6.33 1.40
N PHE A 215 21.52 -5.18 2.05
CA PHE A 215 22.40 -4.03 2.02
C PHE A 215 22.93 -3.77 3.44
N PRO A 216 23.89 -4.56 3.94
CA PRO A 216 24.41 -4.45 5.31
C PRO A 216 25.03 -3.08 5.61
N GLU A 217 25.48 -2.37 4.58
CA GLU A 217 26.05 -1.03 4.64
C GLU A 217 25.01 0.10 4.68
N TRP A 218 23.72 -0.22 4.89
CA TRP A 218 22.58 0.72 4.91
C TRP A 218 22.80 1.95 5.81
N LYS A 219 23.60 1.81 6.88
CA LYS A 219 23.97 2.94 7.77
C LYS A 219 24.64 4.10 7.03
N GLY A 220 25.22 3.86 5.86
CA GLY A 220 25.76 4.90 4.98
C GLY A 220 24.72 5.91 4.48
N TRP A 221 23.44 5.52 4.41
CA TRP A 221 22.30 6.37 4.04
C TRP A 221 21.50 6.88 5.23
N LYS A 222 21.92 6.56 6.46
CA LYS A 222 21.30 7.12 7.66
C LYS A 222 21.54 8.64 7.71
N GLY A 223 20.49 9.40 7.96
CA GLY A 223 20.53 10.86 8.08
C GLY A 223 19.36 11.37 8.92
N GLN A 224 19.23 12.69 9.01
CA GLN A 224 18.06 13.30 9.65
C GLN A 224 16.88 13.29 8.67
N ARG A 225 15.67 13.06 9.17
CA ARG A 225 14.44 13.20 8.37
C ARG A 225 14.42 14.55 7.64
N ALA A 226 13.84 14.58 6.44
CA ALA A 226 13.75 15.74 5.56
C ALA A 226 15.06 16.20 4.90
N GLN A 227 16.19 15.52 5.10
CA GLN A 227 17.38 15.73 4.29
C GLN A 227 17.19 15.24 2.84
N ALA A 228 18.11 15.59 1.94
CA ALA A 228 18.03 15.20 0.53
C ALA A 228 18.42 13.73 0.26
N GLY A 229 19.06 13.06 1.20
CA GLY A 229 19.61 11.71 1.02
C GLY A 229 20.86 11.66 0.13
N LYS A 230 21.36 10.45 -0.09
CA LYS A 230 22.56 10.14 -0.89
C LYS A 230 22.19 9.21 -2.04
N VAL A 231 23.02 9.15 -3.09
CA VAL A 231 22.80 8.24 -4.22
C VAL A 231 22.65 6.80 -3.72
N VAL A 232 21.63 6.08 -4.21
CA VAL A 232 21.33 4.68 -3.82
C VAL A 232 22.55 3.75 -3.91
N PRO A 233 22.62 2.69 -3.09
CA PRO A 233 23.71 1.72 -3.14
C PRO A 233 23.86 1.05 -4.51
N LYS A 234 25.08 0.60 -4.80
CA LYS A 234 25.35 -0.22 -5.99
C LYS A 234 24.54 -1.52 -5.91
N GLY A 235 23.76 -1.79 -6.95
CA GLY A 235 22.88 -2.97 -7.00
C GLY A 235 21.46 -2.74 -6.50
N PHE A 236 21.11 -1.50 -6.12
CA PHE A 236 19.72 -1.10 -5.94
C PHE A 236 18.92 -1.27 -7.26
N PRO A 237 17.62 -1.64 -7.23
CA PRO A 237 16.83 -1.88 -8.42
C PRO A 237 16.84 -0.72 -9.42
N ARG A 238 16.86 -1.08 -10.72
CA ARG A 238 16.85 -0.07 -11.80
C ARG A 238 15.53 0.72 -11.83
N GLY A 239 14.42 0.06 -11.47
CA GLY A 239 13.10 0.67 -11.33
C GLY A 239 13.03 1.75 -10.24
N GLY A 240 13.98 1.74 -9.30
CA GLY A 240 14.06 2.74 -8.24
C GLY A 240 13.07 2.52 -7.09
N THR A 241 12.51 1.32 -6.97
CA THR A 241 11.58 0.86 -5.94
C THR A 241 12.26 -0.17 -5.03
N PHE A 242 11.68 -0.44 -3.87
CA PHE A 242 12.18 -1.47 -2.95
C PHE A 242 11.68 -2.89 -3.30
N SER A 243 10.63 -2.98 -4.12
CA SER A 243 10.00 -4.22 -4.57
C SER A 243 10.54 -4.76 -5.91
N GLY A 244 11.48 -4.06 -6.56
CA GLY A 244 12.14 -4.49 -7.80
C GLY A 244 11.78 -3.68 -9.03
#